data_AF-A0A7L0TW97-F1
#
_entry.id   AF-A0A7L0TW97-F1
#
_cell.length_a   1.000
_cell.length_b   1.000
_cell.length_c   1.000
_cell.angle_alpha   90.00
_cell.angle_beta   90.00
_cell.angle_gamma   90.00
#
_symmetry.space_group_name_H-M   'P 1'
#
loop_
_entity.id
_entity.type
_entity.pdbx_description
1 polymer ?
#
loop_
_entity_poly.entity_id
_entity_poly.type
_entity_poly.pdbx_seq_one_letter_code
_entity_poly.pdbx_strand_id
1 'polypeptide(L)'
;GRCTQNSPPCPSHVGVRQASARVLVEDGTGEALVLCRNQHVAAILGLSLLDWEALQKCVQSRGRVSIQHGEATGTGCVEEPEDLIACYLRSLCRSPLICRPILLDFSLDRKPSKIL
;
A
#
# COMPACT_ATOMS: atom_id res chain seq x y z
N GLY A 1 -15.07 -7.73 -10.24
CA GLY A 1 -15.67 -6.96 -9.13
C GLY A 1 -16.87 -6.23 -9.68
N ARG A 2 -17.95 -6.08 -8.90
CA ARG A 2 -19.09 -5.27 -9.33
C ARG A 2 -18.76 -3.79 -9.12
N CYS A 3 -19.09 -2.96 -10.12
CA CYS A 3 -18.94 -1.52 -9.99
C CYS A 3 -19.92 -1.02 -8.93
N THR A 4 -19.43 -0.25 -7.95
CA THR A 4 -20.26 0.38 -6.91
C THR A 4 -20.73 1.77 -7.32
N GLN A 5 -20.36 2.25 -8.51
CA GLN A 5 -20.81 3.53 -9.06
C GLN A 5 -22.24 3.39 -9.57
N ASN A 6 -23.13 4.23 -9.04
CA ASN A 6 -24.56 4.18 -9.38
C ASN A 6 -24.92 5.06 -10.58
N SER A 7 -24.13 6.11 -10.90
CA SER A 7 -24.36 6.96 -12.06
C SER A 7 -23.09 7.74 -12.47
N PRO A 8 -22.78 7.85 -13.79
CA PRO A 8 -23.39 7.09 -14.88
C PRO A 8 -23.08 5.58 -14.77
N PRO A 9 -23.90 4.70 -15.36
CA PRO A 9 -23.63 3.27 -15.37
C PRO A 9 -22.28 3.01 -16.07
N CYS A 10 -21.41 2.27 -15.39
CA CYS A 10 -20.12 1.89 -15.94
C CYS A 10 -20.31 0.74 -16.94
N PRO A 11 -19.92 0.88 -18.23
CA PRO A 11 -20.04 -0.19 -19.22
C PRO A 11 -18.99 -1.30 -19.03
N SER A 12 -18.02 -1.10 -18.14
CA SER A 12 -16.94 -2.05 -17.91
C SER A 12 -17.26 -3.01 -16.76
N HIS A 13 -17.04 -4.30 -17.01
CA HIS A 13 -17.06 -5.35 -16.00
C HIS A 13 -15.66 -5.70 -15.47
N VAL A 14 -14.63 -5.00 -15.98
CA VAL A 14 -13.23 -5.24 -15.61
C VAL A 14 -12.86 -4.38 -14.40
N GLY A 15 -12.45 -5.03 -13.32
CA GLY A 15 -11.91 -4.35 -12.15
C GLY A 15 -10.38 -4.29 -12.21
N VAL A 16 -9.81 -3.11 -11.97
CA VAL A 16 -8.36 -2.93 -11.81
C VAL A 16 -8.03 -2.94 -10.32
N ARG A 17 -6.99 -3.68 -9.95
CA ARG A 17 -6.45 -3.68 -8.58
C ARG A 17 -5.35 -2.63 -8.49
N GLN A 18 -5.40 -1.82 -7.44
CA GLN A 18 -4.40 -0.80 -7.18
C GLN A 18 -3.80 -1.00 -5.80
N ALA A 19 -2.50 -0.76 -5.69
CA ALA A 19 -1.81 -0.72 -4.41
C ALA A 19 -0.94 0.54 -4.33
N SER A 20 -0.86 1.12 -3.15
CA SER A 20 -0.01 2.27 -2.88
C SER A 20 0.60 2.14 -1.49
N ALA A 21 1.90 2.40 -1.38
CA ALA A 21 2.61 2.46 -0.11
C ALA A 21 3.47 3.72 -0.06
N ARG A 22 3.60 4.29 1.13
CA ARG A 22 4.56 5.35 1.43
C ARG A 22 5.59 4.78 2.38
N VAL A 23 6.86 4.93 2.03
CA VAL A 23 7.96 4.37 2.82
C VAL A 23 8.95 5.49 3.12
N LEU A 24 9.34 5.59 4.39
CA LEU A 24 10.45 6.43 4.82
C LEU A 24 11.75 5.67 4.58
N VAL A 25 12.69 6.30 3.90
CA VAL A 25 14.00 5.74 3.61
C VAL A 25 15.07 6.73 4.01
N GLU A 26 16.19 6.22 4.49
CA GLU A 26 17.34 7.01 4.95
C GLU A 26 18.60 6.45 4.29
N ASP A 27 19.46 7.33 3.80
CA ASP A 27 20.74 6.97 3.16
C ASP A 27 21.98 7.41 3.96
N GLY A 28 21.77 7.88 5.19
CA GLY A 28 22.79 8.44 6.07
C GLY A 28 23.11 9.92 5.82
N THR A 29 22.58 10.52 4.74
CA THR A 29 22.67 11.96 4.47
C THR A 29 21.36 12.69 4.73
N GLY A 30 20.25 11.97 4.67
CA GLY A 30 18.94 12.47 5.03
C GLY A 30 17.85 11.43 4.86
N GLU A 31 16.62 11.86 5.07
CA GLU A 31 15.42 11.04 4.94
C GLU A 31 14.60 11.47 3.73
N ALA A 32 13.95 10.51 3.07
CA ALA A 32 13.03 10.74 1.97
C ALA A 32 11.77 9.88 2.11
N LEU A 33 10.63 10.42 1.67
CA LEU A 33 9.39 9.67 1.56
C LEU A 33 9.20 9.19 0.11
N VAL A 34 9.20 7.88 -0.09
CA VAL A 34 9.05 7.26 -1.40
C VAL A 34 7.63 6.74 -1.58
N LEU A 35 6.99 7.14 -2.67
CA LEU A 35 5.67 6.64 -3.06
C LEU A 35 5.81 5.46 -4.02
N CYS A 36 5.35 4.30 -3.60
CA CYS A 36 5.40 3.08 -4.39
C CYS A 36 4.00 2.64 -4.80
N ARG A 37 3.87 2.16 -6.03
CA ARG A 37 2.58 1.79 -6.63
C ARG A 37 2.62 0.36 -7.15
N ASN A 38 1.51 -0.35 -7.03
CA ASN A 38 1.26 -1.67 -7.61
C ASN A 38 2.39 -2.67 -7.30
N GLN A 39 3.08 -3.19 -8.32
CA GLN A 39 4.17 -4.16 -8.18
C GLN A 39 5.33 -3.65 -7.29
N HIS A 40 5.56 -2.34 -7.22
CA HIS A 40 6.59 -1.79 -6.33
C HIS A 40 6.22 -1.94 -4.85
N VAL A 41 4.92 -2.01 -4.54
CA VAL A 41 4.45 -2.33 -3.18
C VAL A 41 4.80 -3.76 -2.84
N ALA A 42 4.59 -4.71 -3.77
CA ALA A 42 4.98 -6.11 -3.57
C ALA A 42 6.48 -6.24 -3.29
N ALA A 43 7.31 -5.56 -4.09
CA ALA A 43 8.76 -5.57 -3.95
C ALA A 43 9.20 -5.04 -2.58
N ILE A 44 8.65 -3.92 -2.12
CA ILE A 44 8.96 -3.35 -0.81
C ILE A 44 8.54 -4.27 0.33
N LEU A 45 7.33 -4.85 0.21
CA LEU A 45 6.85 -5.83 1.18
C LEU A 45 7.66 -7.14 1.17
N GLY A 46 8.57 -7.32 0.20
CA GLY A 46 9.37 -8.53 0.08
C GLY A 46 8.56 -9.76 -0.35
N LEU A 47 7.41 -9.55 -1.01
CA LEU A 47 6.51 -10.62 -1.40
C LEU A 47 6.93 -11.20 -2.75
N SER A 48 6.89 -12.53 -2.88
CA SER A 48 7.01 -13.19 -4.17
C SER A 48 5.81 -12.86 -5.06
N LEU A 49 5.92 -13.11 -6.37
CA LEU A 49 4.81 -12.92 -7.30
C LEU A 49 3.56 -13.71 -6.87
N LEU A 50 3.77 -14.96 -6.41
CA LEU A 50 2.70 -15.84 -5.96
C LEU A 50 2.01 -15.30 -4.70
N ASP A 51 2.79 -14.85 -3.71
CA ASP A 51 2.26 -14.30 -2.47
C ASP A 51 1.50 -12.99 -2.72
N TRP A 52 2.03 -12.15 -3.61
CA TRP A 52 1.40 -10.91 -4.02
C TRP A 52 0.06 -11.17 -4.72
N GLU A 53 -0.01 -12.12 -5.65
CA GLU A 53 -1.25 -12.49 -6.30
C GLU A 53 -2.29 -13.05 -5.33
N ALA A 54 -1.85 -13.90 -4.39
CA ALA A 54 -2.72 -14.45 -3.35
C ALA A 54 -3.29 -13.32 -2.48
N LEU A 55 -2.44 -12.40 -2.02
CA LEU A 55 -2.85 -11.22 -1.25
C LEU A 55 -3.87 -10.38 -2.03
N GLN A 56 -3.60 -10.11 -3.31
CA GLN A 56 -4.51 -9.34 -4.16
C GLN A 56 -5.87 -10.02 -4.36
N LYS A 57 -5.92 -11.35 -4.44
CA LYS A 57 -7.18 -12.12 -4.52
C LYS A 57 -7.98 -12.00 -3.22
N CYS A 58 -7.30 -12.08 -2.06
CA CYS A 58 -7.93 -11.87 -0.74
C CYS A 58 -8.50 -10.46 -0.58
N VAL A 59 -7.81 -9.44 -1.11
CA VAL A 59 -8.32 -8.06 -1.10
C VAL A 59 -9.47 -7.87 -2.08
N GLN A 60 -9.43 -8.51 -3.27
CA GLN A 60 -10.46 -8.36 -4.28
C GLN A 60 -11.85 -8.83 -3.82
N SER A 61 -11.94 -9.89 -3.02
CA SER A 61 -13.22 -10.36 -2.48
C SER A 61 -13.79 -9.41 -1.43
N ARG A 62 -12.92 -8.67 -0.72
CA ARG A 62 -13.28 -7.79 0.40
C ARG A 62 -13.49 -6.33 -0.01
N GLY A 63 -12.77 -5.84 -1.02
CA GLY A 63 -12.77 -4.43 -1.43
C GLY A 63 -11.46 -3.72 -1.09
N ARG A 64 -11.45 -2.90 -0.03
CA ARG A 64 -10.33 -1.97 0.28
C ARG A 64 -9.63 -2.32 1.60
N VAL A 65 -8.30 -2.23 1.65
CA VAL A 65 -7.51 -2.37 2.88
C VAL A 65 -6.55 -1.18 3.04
N SER A 66 -6.42 -0.62 4.24
CA SER A 66 -5.53 0.52 4.55
C SER A 66 -4.87 0.37 5.92
N ILE A 67 -3.56 0.61 6.03
CA ILE A 67 -2.83 0.56 7.31
C ILE A 67 -1.82 1.72 7.34
N GLN A 68 -1.64 2.34 8.51
CA GLN A 68 -0.66 3.40 8.78
C GLN A 68 0.27 2.96 9.91
N HIS A 69 1.56 3.26 9.83
CA HIS A 69 2.49 2.96 10.93
C HIS A 69 3.52 4.08 11.16
N GLY A 70 3.58 4.52 12.43
CA GLY A 70 4.14 5.79 12.96
C GLY A 70 3.01 6.51 13.73
N GLU A 71 2.80 6.16 15.01
CA GLU A 71 1.57 6.31 15.82
C GLU A 71 0.67 7.55 15.57
N ALA A 72 -0.64 7.31 15.54
CA ALA A 72 -1.64 8.29 15.94
C ALA A 72 -2.51 7.69 17.04
N THR A 73 -2.20 8.04 18.28
CA THR A 73 -3.09 7.96 19.44
C THR A 73 -4.31 8.83 19.16
N GLY A 74 -5.51 8.26 19.27
CA GLY A 74 -6.77 8.99 19.27
C GLY A 74 -7.66 8.69 18.08
N THR A 75 -8.51 7.68 18.21
CA THR A 75 -9.98 7.81 18.19
C THR A 75 -10.53 6.43 18.51
N GLY A 76 -11.29 6.30 19.61
CA GLY A 76 -11.94 5.06 19.97
C GLY A 76 -12.82 4.56 18.82
N CYS A 77 -12.37 3.50 18.16
CA CYS A 77 -13.16 2.78 17.19
C CYS A 77 -13.25 1.36 17.72
N VAL A 78 -14.48 0.89 17.91
CA VAL A 78 -14.82 -0.47 18.31
C VAL A 78 -13.91 -1.44 17.54
N GLU A 79 -13.19 -2.29 18.25
CA GLU A 79 -12.34 -3.33 17.66
C GLU A 79 -13.24 -4.30 16.91
N GLU A 80 -13.55 -3.97 15.65
CA GLU A 80 -14.04 -4.94 14.67
C GLU A 80 -13.05 -6.11 14.65
N PRO A 81 -13.51 -7.36 14.48
CA PRO A 81 -12.62 -8.51 14.38
C PRO A 81 -11.54 -8.20 13.35
N GLU A 82 -10.30 -8.08 13.82
CA GLU A 82 -9.25 -7.49 13.02
C GLU A 82 -9.07 -8.33 11.76
N ASP A 83 -9.23 -7.70 10.59
CA ASP A 83 -9.13 -8.40 9.31
C ASP A 83 -7.78 -9.14 9.27
N LEU A 84 -7.78 -10.48 9.15
CA LEU A 84 -6.58 -11.30 9.10
C LEU A 84 -5.55 -10.77 8.09
N ILE A 85 -6.01 -10.21 6.97
CA ILE A 85 -5.16 -9.57 5.96
C ILE A 85 -4.56 -8.28 6.51
N ALA A 86 -5.35 -7.48 7.23
CA ALA A 86 -4.85 -6.27 7.86
C ALA A 86 -3.85 -6.58 8.99
N CYS A 87 -4.12 -7.58 9.83
CA CYS A 87 -3.17 -8.07 10.84
C CYS A 87 -1.86 -8.52 10.20
N TYR A 88 -1.95 -9.37 9.17
CA TYR A 88 -0.80 -9.86 8.44
C TYR A 88 0.04 -8.71 7.89
N LEU A 89 -0.58 -7.76 7.18
CA LEU A 89 0.12 -6.63 6.59
C LEU A 89 0.72 -5.70 7.66
N ARG A 90 0.05 -5.48 8.79
CA ARG A 90 0.60 -4.66 9.89
C ARG A 90 1.82 -5.32 10.51
N SER A 91 1.74 -6.62 10.79
CA SER A 91 2.86 -7.41 11.31
C SER A 91 4.02 -7.44 10.32
N LEU A 92 3.73 -7.59 9.03
CA LEU A 92 4.73 -7.56 7.98
C LEU A 92 5.43 -6.19 7.92
N CYS A 93 4.69 -5.07 7.94
CA CYS A 93 5.25 -3.72 7.95
C CYS A 93 6.13 -3.40 9.17
N ARG A 94 5.97 -4.13 10.28
CA ARG A 94 6.80 -4.01 11.49
C ARG A 94 7.96 -5.01 11.53
N SER A 95 8.00 -5.94 10.59
CA SER A 95 8.99 -7.02 10.56
C SER A 95 10.35 -6.50 10.06
N PRO A 96 11.47 -7.00 10.61
CA PRO A 96 12.80 -6.72 10.07
C PRO A 96 12.98 -7.19 8.62
N LEU A 97 12.08 -8.05 8.12
CA LEU A 97 12.03 -8.43 6.70
C LEU A 97 11.74 -7.23 5.78
N ILE A 98 11.00 -6.22 6.27
CA ILE A 98 10.71 -5.00 5.51
C ILE A 98 11.76 -3.91 5.79
N CYS A 99 12.16 -3.74 7.04
CA CYS A 99 13.22 -2.80 7.44
C CYS A 99 14.60 -3.34 7.07
N ARG A 100 14.85 -3.47 5.77
CA ARG A 100 16.09 -4.00 5.19
C ARG A 100 16.77 -2.96 4.31
N PRO A 101 18.09 -3.06 4.08
CA PRO A 101 18.76 -2.25 3.06
C PRO A 101 18.14 -2.49 1.68
N ILE A 102 17.91 -1.41 0.94
CA ILE A 102 17.35 -1.46 -0.41
C ILE A 102 18.15 -0.54 -1.35
N LEU A 103 18.22 -0.93 -2.62
CA LEU A 103 18.64 -0.04 -3.69
C LEU A 103 17.39 0.55 -4.34
N LEU A 104 17.34 1.87 -4.49
CA LEU A 104 16.22 2.58 -5.07
C LEU A 104 16.62 3.22 -6.39
N ASP A 105 15.78 3.02 -7.39
CA ASP A 105 15.68 3.89 -8.56
C ASP A 105 14.40 4.72 -8.40
N PHE A 106 14.52 6.04 -8.38
CA PHE A 106 13.41 6.93 -8.05
C PHE A 106 13.41 8.19 -8.90
N SER A 107 12.22 8.76 -9.06
CA SER A 107 12.00 10.07 -9.67
C SER A 107 11.34 10.99 -8.66
N LEU A 108 11.73 12.27 -8.66
CA LEU A 108 11.07 13.27 -7.84
C LEU A 108 9.64 13.48 -8.34
N ASP A 109 8.65 13.34 -7.44
CA ASP A 109 7.24 13.66 -7.71
C ASP A 109 7.04 15.18 -7.68
N ARG A 110 7.70 15.89 -8.61
CA ARG A 110 7.50 17.32 -8.85
C ARG A 110 6.45 17.48 -9.93
N LYS A 111 5.35 18.18 -9.61
CA LYS A 111 4.53 18.76 -10.67
C LYS A 111 5.39 19.82 -11.38
N PRO A 112 5.64 19.69 -12.70
CA PRO A 112 6.56 20.59 -13.42
C PRO A 112 6.13 22.07 -13.41
N SER A 113 4.89 22.36 -13.01
CA SER A 113 4.31 23.70 -12.93
C SER A 113 4.47 24.42 -11.58
N LYS A 114 5.12 23.82 -10.58
CA LYS A 114 5.41 24.50 -9.31
C LYS A 114 6.84 25.06 -9.34
N ILE A 115 6.94 26.36 -9.61
CA ILE A 115 8.16 27.15 -9.35
C ILE A 115 8.26 27.28 -7.82
N LEU A 116 9.42 26.91 -7.27
CA LEU A 116 9.75 27.05 -5.84
C LEU A 116 10.01 28.51 -5.48
#